data_AF-A0A7J8XRX6-F1
#
_entry.id   AF-A0A7J8XRX6-F1
#
_cell.length_a   1.000
_cell.length_b   1.000
_cell.length_c   1.000
_cell.angle_alpha   90.00
_cell.angle_beta   90.00
_cell.angle_gamma   90.00
#
_symmetry.space_group_name_H-M   'P 1'
#
loop_
_entity.id
_entity.type
_entity.pdbx_description
1 polymer ?
#
loop_
_entity_poly.entity_id
_entity_poly.type
_entity_poly.pdbx_seq_one_letter_code
_entity_poly.pdbx_strand_id
1 'polypeptide(L)'
;MPGQAFVSRNIANMVPAFDQLRHTETGAVIEYAIKALKVSNILVIGHSRCGGVERLMNLPDGSDTQTYDFIDDWVKIGLPAKKKVLEENSGLPFEEQLKLCEK
;
A
#
# COMPACT_ATOMS: atom_id res chain seq x y z
N MET A 1 6.04 -20.56 15.18
CA MET A 1 7.48 -20.77 15.48
C MET A 1 8.31 -19.86 14.59
N PRO A 2 9.46 -19.33 15.06
CA PRO A 2 10.41 -18.64 14.19
C PRO A 2 10.76 -19.48 12.96
N GLY A 3 10.90 -18.85 11.79
CA GLY A 3 11.19 -19.54 10.52
C GLY A 3 9.97 -19.98 9.70
N GLN A 4 8.75 -19.77 10.19
CA GLN A 4 7.52 -20.08 9.43
C GLN A 4 7.11 -19.00 8.42
N ALA A 5 7.61 -17.78 8.54
CA ALA A 5 7.28 -16.67 7.65
C ALA A 5 8.54 -15.86 7.31
N PHE A 6 8.68 -15.53 6.02
CA PHE A 6 9.60 -14.51 5.53
C PHE A 6 8.80 -13.20 5.42
N VAL A 7 9.21 -12.16 6.15
CA VAL A 7 8.39 -10.96 6.36
C VAL A 7 9.09 -9.73 5.81
N SER A 8 8.36 -8.94 5.04
CA SER A 8 8.71 -7.56 4.68
C SER A 8 7.62 -6.62 5.19
N ARG A 9 8.01 -5.41 5.58
CA ARG A 9 7.09 -4.36 6.06
C ARG A 9 7.50 -3.04 5.43
N ASN A 10 6.52 -2.33 4.89
CA ASN A 10 6.66 -0.99 4.34
C ASN A 10 5.41 -0.16 4.71
N ILE A 11 5.38 1.11 4.31
CA ILE A 11 4.25 2.00 4.59
C ILE A 11 3.01 1.47 3.85
N ALA A 12 1.93 1.23 4.61
CA ALA A 12 0.65 0.71 4.12
C ALA A 12 0.71 -0.66 3.42
N ASN A 13 1.74 -1.47 3.67
CA ASN A 13 1.86 -2.84 3.16
C ASN A 13 1.72 -2.91 1.62
N MET A 14 2.09 -1.84 0.92
CA MET A 14 1.90 -1.66 -0.52
C MET A 14 2.81 -2.62 -1.28
N VAL A 15 2.28 -3.18 -2.36
CA VAL A 15 3.04 -3.96 -3.35
C VAL A 15 2.92 -3.24 -4.69
N PRO A 16 3.97 -2.52 -5.15
CA PRO A 16 3.93 -1.86 -6.44
C PRO A 16 3.93 -2.87 -7.59
N ALA A 17 3.56 -2.38 -8.78
CA ALA A 17 3.79 -3.11 -10.01
C ALA A 17 5.30 -3.35 -10.25
N PHE A 18 5.62 -4.37 -11.05
CA PHE A 18 6.99 -4.70 -11.39
C PHE A 18 7.69 -3.54 -12.10
N ASP A 19 8.73 -3.00 -11.48
CA ASP A 19 9.59 -1.96 -12.03
C ASP A 19 11.02 -2.14 -11.50
N GLN A 20 11.96 -2.45 -12.40
CA GLN A 20 13.36 -2.72 -12.07
C GLN A 20 14.18 -1.47 -11.74
N LEU A 21 13.64 -0.27 -11.97
CA LEU A 21 14.31 1.00 -11.71
C LEU A 21 13.78 1.70 -10.45
N ARG A 22 12.49 1.55 -10.15
CA ARG A 22 11.82 2.30 -9.06
C ARG A 22 11.50 1.49 -7.80
N HIS A 23 11.32 0.18 -7.91
CA HIS A 23 10.75 -0.64 -6.82
C HIS A 23 11.57 -1.90 -6.56
N THR A 24 12.89 -1.76 -6.64
CA THR A 24 13.84 -2.87 -6.54
C THR A 24 13.79 -3.55 -5.18
N GLU A 25 13.46 -2.85 -4.09
CA GLU A 25 13.38 -3.46 -2.77
C GLU A 25 12.23 -4.48 -2.68
N THR A 26 11.05 -4.11 -3.17
CA THR A 26 9.89 -5.03 -3.16
C THR A 26 10.11 -6.18 -4.15
N GLY A 27 10.66 -5.87 -5.34
CA GLY A 27 11.02 -6.89 -6.32
C GLY A 27 12.01 -7.92 -5.78
N ALA A 28 13.07 -7.47 -5.09
CA ALA A 28 14.08 -8.35 -4.51
C ALA A 28 13.52 -9.22 -3.38
N VAL A 29 12.66 -8.66 -2.52
CA VAL A 29 11.97 -9.42 -1.45
C VAL A 29 11.13 -10.54 -2.07
N ILE A 30 10.29 -10.23 -3.05
CA ILE A 30 9.41 -11.21 -3.69
C ILE A 30 10.24 -12.24 -4.47
N GLU A 31 11.26 -11.80 -5.21
CA GLU A 31 12.15 -12.69 -5.95
C GLU A 31 12.86 -13.67 -5.01
N TYR A 32 13.41 -13.22 -3.90
CA TYR A 32 14.06 -14.08 -2.93
C TYR A 32 13.09 -15.07 -2.28
N ALA A 33 11.91 -14.59 -1.86
CA ALA A 33 10.87 -15.44 -1.28
C ALA A 33 10.47 -16.57 -2.22
N ILE A 34 10.29 -16.29 -3.50
CA ILE A 34 9.85 -17.27 -4.49
C ILE A 34 11.02 -18.12 -4.99
N LYS A 35 12.11 -17.51 -5.48
CA LYS A 35 13.18 -18.22 -6.17
C LYS A 35 14.13 -18.93 -5.21
N ALA A 36 14.45 -18.33 -4.06
CA ALA A 36 15.40 -18.90 -3.11
C ALA A 36 14.68 -19.70 -2.00
N LEU A 37 13.68 -19.11 -1.35
CA LEU A 37 13.00 -19.74 -0.20
C LEU A 37 11.87 -20.69 -0.58
N LYS A 38 11.41 -20.64 -1.84
CA LYS A 38 10.33 -21.50 -2.36
C LYS A 38 9.05 -21.43 -1.53
N VAL A 39 8.70 -20.23 -1.05
CA VAL A 39 7.44 -20.05 -0.30
C VAL A 39 6.24 -20.41 -1.16
N SER A 40 5.26 -21.12 -0.59
CA SER A 40 4.06 -21.53 -1.32
C SER A 40 2.96 -20.47 -1.33
N ASN A 41 3.01 -19.51 -0.40
CA ASN A 41 1.98 -18.50 -0.21
C ASN A 41 2.61 -17.13 -0.01
N ILE A 42 1.97 -16.10 -0.55
CA ILE A 42 2.25 -14.70 -0.27
C ILE A 42 0.96 -14.10 0.31
N LEU A 43 1.09 -13.44 1.46
CA LEU A 43 -0.03 -12.79 2.14
C LEU A 43 0.26 -11.31 2.31
N VAL A 44 -0.61 -10.46 1.77
CA VAL A 44 -0.61 -9.01 1.99
C VAL A 44 -1.63 -8.71 3.08
N ILE A 45 -1.17 -8.15 4.20
CA ILE A 45 -2.01 -7.93 5.38
C ILE A 45 -2.14 -6.43 5.62
N GLY A 46 -3.30 -5.87 5.27
CA GLY A 46 -3.70 -4.54 5.70
C GLY A 46 -4.03 -4.50 7.20
N HIS A 47 -4.22 -3.30 7.74
CA HIS A 47 -4.63 -3.13 9.12
C HIS A 47 -5.51 -1.89 9.29
N SER A 48 -6.35 -1.90 10.33
CA SER A 48 -7.18 -0.74 10.67
C SER A 48 -6.31 0.45 11.10
N ARG A 49 -6.81 1.67 10.84
CA ARG A 49 -6.15 2.94 11.22
C ARG A 49 -4.74 3.06 10.63
N CYS A 50 -4.61 2.75 9.35
CA CYS A 50 -3.35 2.81 8.64
C CYS A 50 -3.04 4.24 8.19
N GLY A 51 -2.07 4.88 8.83
CA GLY A 51 -1.66 6.26 8.49
C GLY A 51 -1.21 6.45 7.03
N GLY A 52 -0.68 5.39 6.38
CA GLY A 52 -0.33 5.45 4.95
C GLY A 52 -1.56 5.46 4.03
N VAL A 53 -2.61 4.71 4.38
CA VAL A 53 -3.90 4.75 3.67
C VAL A 53 -4.63 6.06 3.95
N GLU A 54 -4.58 6.55 5.19
CA GLU A 54 -5.09 7.88 5.53
C GLU A 54 -4.41 8.97 4.70
N ARG A 55 -3.07 8.89 4.53
CA ARG A 55 -2.35 9.82 3.66
C ARG A 55 -2.76 9.67 2.19
N LEU A 56 -2.91 8.44 1.68
CA LEU A 56 -3.43 8.20 0.32
C LEU A 56 -4.77 8.90 0.08
N MET A 57 -5.72 8.70 1.00
CA MET A 57 -7.07 9.27 0.91
C MET A 57 -7.04 10.80 0.96
N ASN A 58 -6.13 11.39 1.74
CA ASN A 58 -5.91 12.83 1.88
C ASN A 58 -4.83 13.42 0.94
N LEU A 59 -4.36 12.68 -0.07
CA LEU A 59 -3.41 13.25 -1.05
C LEU A 59 -4.01 14.54 -1.64
N PRO A 60 -3.26 15.66 -1.67
CA PRO A 60 -3.77 16.92 -2.15
C PRO A 60 -4.06 16.87 -3.65
N ASP A 61 -5.24 17.38 -4.05
CA ASP A 61 -5.65 17.51 -5.45
C ASP A 61 -5.11 18.80 -6.11
N GLY A 62 -4.32 19.62 -5.40
CA GLY A 62 -3.66 20.78 -6.01
C GLY A 62 -3.43 22.03 -5.16
N SER A 63 -3.60 22.04 -3.83
CA SER A 63 -3.26 23.23 -3.03
C SER A 63 -2.93 22.95 -1.57
N ASP A 64 -1.75 23.39 -1.14
CA ASP A 64 -1.39 23.87 0.22
C ASP A 64 -1.60 22.97 1.44
N THR A 65 -1.46 21.66 1.29
CA THR A 65 -1.20 20.77 2.45
C THR A 65 0.26 20.39 2.53
N GLN A 66 0.75 20.12 3.74
CA GLN A 66 2.06 19.51 3.98
C GLN A 66 2.27 18.33 3.02
N THR A 67 3.27 18.46 2.15
CA THR A 67 3.70 17.41 1.23
C THR A 67 4.84 16.63 1.85
N TYR A 68 4.95 15.35 1.50
CA TYR A 68 6.06 14.51 1.89
C TYR A 68 6.83 14.08 0.65
N ASP A 69 8.16 14.27 0.67
CA ASP A 69 9.02 14.03 -0.49
C ASP A 69 8.95 12.59 -1.03
N PHE A 70 8.84 11.60 -0.13
CA PHE A 70 8.82 10.18 -0.50
C PHE A 70 7.48 9.50 -0.22
N ILE A 71 6.79 9.90 0.85
CA ILE A 71 5.57 9.23 1.29
C ILE A 71 4.46 9.44 0.27
N ASP A 72 4.33 10.65 -0.29
CA ASP A 72 3.27 10.96 -1.24
C ASP A 72 3.42 10.14 -2.52
N ASP A 73 4.64 10.02 -3.04
CA ASP A 73 4.91 9.18 -4.20
C ASP A 73 4.76 7.69 -3.90
N TRP A 74 5.14 7.25 -2.70
CA TRP A 74 4.95 5.86 -2.29
C TRP A 74 3.47 5.47 -2.19
N VAL A 75 2.66 6.25 -1.48
CA VAL A 75 1.25 5.88 -1.27
C VAL A 75 0.43 5.95 -2.55
N LYS A 76 0.90 6.65 -3.60
CA LYS A 76 0.25 6.67 -4.93
C LYS A 76 0.16 5.28 -5.58
N ILE A 77 0.92 4.29 -5.12
CA ILE A 77 0.73 2.88 -5.51
C ILE A 77 -0.74 2.45 -5.30
N GLY A 78 -1.40 2.95 -4.26
CA GLY A 78 -2.79 2.65 -3.93
C GLY A 78 -3.84 3.51 -4.64
N LEU A 79 -3.48 4.41 -5.56
CA LEU A 79 -4.46 5.24 -6.28
C LEU A 79 -5.61 4.44 -6.93
N PRO A 80 -5.39 3.26 -7.54
CA PRO A 80 -6.49 2.45 -8.07
C PRO A 80 -7.50 2.04 -6.99
N ALA A 81 -7.04 1.72 -5.78
CA ALA A 81 -7.89 1.37 -4.66
C ALA A 81 -8.69 2.59 -4.14
N LYS A 82 -8.02 3.74 -3.96
CA LYS A 82 -8.67 5.01 -3.63
C LYS A 82 -9.78 5.33 -4.64
N LYS A 83 -9.46 5.27 -5.94
CA LYS A 83 -10.41 5.53 -7.02
C LYS A 83 -11.63 4.62 -6.93
N LYS A 84 -11.42 3.30 -6.81
CA LYS A 84 -12.50 2.32 -6.69
C LYS A 84 -13.42 2.62 -5.52
N VAL A 85 -12.84 2.88 -4.33
CA VAL A 85 -13.64 3.16 -3.12
C VAL A 85 -14.45 4.44 -3.28
N LEU A 86 -13.87 5.51 -3.82
CA LEU A 86 -14.58 6.77 -4.06
C LEU A 86 -15.70 6.62 -5.09
N GLU A 87 -15.48 5.87 -6.16
CA GLU A 87 -16.51 5.61 -7.19
C GLU A 87 -17.68 4.78 -6.63
N GLU A 88 -17.39 3.73 -5.87
CA GLU A 88 -18.40 2.81 -5.34
C GLU A 88 -19.11 3.35 -4.07
N ASN A 89 -18.51 4.31 -3.36
CA ASN A 89 -18.96 4.73 -2.02
C ASN A 89 -18.98 6.27 -1.84
N SER A 90 -19.14 7.03 -2.93
CA SER A 90 -19.14 8.51 -2.92
C SER A 90 -20.14 9.13 -1.94
N GLY A 91 -21.25 8.45 -1.63
CA GLY A 91 -22.27 8.90 -0.68
C GLY A 91 -21.97 8.61 0.80
N LEU A 92 -20.91 7.87 1.13
CA LEU A 92 -20.55 7.57 2.51
C LEU A 92 -19.67 8.68 3.12
N PRO A 93 -19.70 8.86 4.45
CA PRO A 93 -18.76 9.74 5.14
C PRO A 93 -17.31 9.33 4.88
N PHE A 94 -16.40 10.29 4.87
CA PHE A 94 -14.97 10.07 4.62
C PHE A 94 -14.35 8.98 5.50
N GLU A 95 -14.71 8.92 6.79
CA GLU A 95 -14.21 7.88 7.70
C GLU A 95 -14.61 6.46 7.27
N GLU A 96 -15.80 6.28 6.71
CA GLU A 96 -16.24 4.97 6.20
C GLU A 96 -15.54 4.64 4.88
N GLN A 97 -15.33 5.63 4.00
CA GLN A 97 -14.50 5.46 2.80
C GLN A 97 -13.06 5.07 3.17
N LEU A 98 -12.48 5.69 4.19
CA LEU A 98 -11.15 5.37 4.68
C LEU A 98 -11.09 3.90 5.17
N LYS A 99 -12.04 3.48 6.01
CA LYS A 99 -12.13 2.09 6.49
C LYS A 99 -12.31 1.07 5.36
N LEU A 100 -12.98 1.45 4.28
CA LEU A 100 -13.12 0.60 3.09
C LEU A 100 -11.82 0.52 2.30
N CYS A 101 -11.03 1.60 2.24
CA CYS A 101 -9.72 1.62 1.58
C CYS A 101 -8.62 0.89 2.37
N GLU A 102 -8.85 0.62 3.67
CA GLU A 102 -7.96 -0.20 4.52
C GLU A 102 -8.16 -1.71 4.36
N LYS A 103 -9.20 -2.14 3.62
CA LYS A 103 -9.58 -3.54 3.39
C LYS A 103 -9.18 -4.02 2.01
#